data_AF-A0A349V0A8-F1
#
_entry.id   AF-A0A349V0A8-F1
#
_cell.length_a   1.000
_cell.length_b   1.000
_cell.length_c   1.000
_cell.angle_alpha   90.00
_cell.angle_beta   90.00
_cell.angle_gamma   90.00
#
_symmetry.space_group_name_H-M   'P 1'
#
loop_
_entity.id
_entity.type
_entity.pdbx_description
1 polymer ?
#
loop_
_entity_poly.entity_id
_entity_poly.type
_entity_poly.pdbx_seq_one_letter_code
_entity_poly.pdbx_strand_id
1 'polypeptide(L)'
;MRKRLSRRHFLGAGAGALAAAGGLMWLYQPRKIGAPLGDLVSDSNGMLDLPPGFSYQVLQRVGDQMTDGFNVPSAPDAMACFAGENDSWVVMRNHEIHEGIPVDPTLGFADNRGGGVTRLVVDRESGVLRASNFVLTGTSRNCAGGPSPYGWLSCEEVGEPGHGYVFLCDASASTLQAPHKLPALGRF
;
A
#
# COMPACT_ATOMS: atom_id res chain seq x y z
N MET A 1 -29.85 17.25 -50.74
CA MET A 1 -31.18 16.98 -50.15
C MET A 1 -31.08 16.99 -48.62
N ARG A 2 -31.65 17.99 -47.93
CA ARG A 2 -31.76 17.98 -46.46
C ARG A 2 -32.82 16.95 -46.07
N LYS A 3 -32.44 15.86 -45.39
CA LYS A 3 -33.42 14.93 -44.80
C LYS A 3 -34.26 15.72 -43.79
N ARG A 4 -35.56 15.92 -44.07
CA ARG A 4 -36.49 16.55 -43.13
C ARG A 4 -36.61 15.66 -41.89
N LEU A 5 -36.20 16.17 -40.74
CA LEU A 5 -36.49 15.54 -39.45
C LEU A 5 -38.00 15.41 -39.29
N SER A 6 -38.51 14.18 -39.25
CA SER A 6 -39.92 13.93 -38.96
C SER A 6 -40.14 13.90 -37.44
N ARG A 7 -41.33 14.29 -36.99
CA ARG A 7 -41.70 14.24 -35.56
C ARG A 7 -41.45 12.86 -34.94
N ARG A 8 -41.71 11.78 -35.70
CA ARG A 8 -41.45 10.40 -35.26
C ARG A 8 -39.96 10.10 -35.07
N HIS A 9 -39.11 10.61 -35.96
CA HIS A 9 -37.66 10.48 -35.84
C HIS A 9 -37.11 11.27 -34.64
N PHE A 10 -37.62 12.49 -34.43
CA PHE A 10 -37.22 13.31 -33.28
C PHE A 10 -37.64 12.68 -31.94
N LEU A 11 -38.88 12.20 -31.84
CA LEU A 11 -39.37 11.50 -30.64
C LEU A 11 -38.63 10.17 -30.39
N GLY A 12 -38.36 9.40 -31.45
CA GLY A 12 -37.59 8.16 -31.35
C GLY A 12 -36.14 8.38 -30.89
N ALA A 13 -35.47 9.39 -31.44
CA ALA A 13 -34.11 9.76 -31.02
C ALA A 13 -34.07 10.31 -29.58
N GLY A 14 -35.07 11.10 -29.18
CA GLY A 14 -35.21 11.61 -27.82
C GLY A 14 -35.42 10.50 -26.78
N ALA A 15 -36.27 9.52 -27.08
CA ALA A 15 -36.48 8.37 -26.22
C ALA A 15 -35.21 7.51 -26.06
N GLY A 16 -34.47 7.29 -27.16
CA GLY A 16 -33.20 6.58 -27.13
C GLY A 16 -32.11 7.27 -26.30
N ALA A 17 -32.01 8.59 -26.40
CA ALA A 17 -31.05 9.38 -25.62
C ALA A 17 -31.36 9.36 -24.11
N LEU A 18 -32.64 9.45 -23.73
CA LEU A 18 -33.07 9.36 -22.33
C LEU A 18 -32.82 7.97 -21.73
N ALA A 19 -33.08 6.90 -22.48
CA ALA A 19 -32.80 5.53 -22.05
C ALA A 19 -31.29 5.29 -21.85
N ALA A 20 -30.45 5.78 -22.77
CA ALA A 20 -29.00 5.69 -22.65
C ALA A 20 -28.47 6.47 -21.43
N ALA A 21 -28.95 7.71 -21.21
CA ALA A 21 -28.58 8.52 -20.06
C ALA A 21 -28.99 7.85 -18.73
N GLY A 22 -30.19 7.25 -18.68
CA GLY A 22 -30.64 6.47 -17.52
C GLY A 22 -29.79 5.23 -17.23
N GLY A 23 -29.38 4.50 -18.28
CA GLY A 23 -28.47 3.35 -18.16
C GLY A 23 -27.07 3.74 -17.66
N LEU A 24 -26.52 4.86 -18.15
CA LEU A 24 -25.27 5.42 -17.65
C LEU A 24 -25.40 5.82 -16.17
N MET A 25 -26.47 6.51 -15.77
CA MET A 25 -26.71 6.87 -14.37
C MET A 25 -26.80 5.65 -13.44
N TRP A 26 -27.33 4.51 -13.92
CA TRP A 26 -27.37 3.27 -13.15
C TRP A 26 -25.98 2.63 -12.97
N LEU A 27 -25.11 2.72 -13.99
CA LEU A 27 -23.71 2.27 -13.89
C LEU A 27 -22.87 3.15 -12.95
N TYR A 28 -23.22 4.44 -12.83
CA TYR A 28 -22.56 5.40 -11.94
C TYR A 28 -23.23 5.54 -10.56
N GLN A 29 -24.33 4.82 -10.30
CA GLN A 29 -24.90 4.79 -8.95
C GLN A 29 -23.88 4.13 -8.01
N PRO A 30 -23.42 4.85 -6.96
CA PRO A 30 -22.58 4.22 -5.96
C PRO A 30 -23.38 3.09 -5.34
N ARG A 31 -22.85 1.86 -5.45
CA ARG A 31 -23.41 0.76 -4.67
C ARG A 31 -23.28 1.18 -3.21
N LYS A 32 -24.40 1.25 -2.48
CA LYS A 32 -24.36 1.33 -1.02
C LYS A 32 -23.78 -0.02 -0.54
N ILE A 33 -22.47 -0.06 -0.37
CA ILE A 33 -21.77 -1.23 0.14
C ILE A 33 -21.91 -1.17 1.66
N GLY A 34 -22.65 -2.13 2.22
CA GLY A 34 -22.65 -2.44 3.66
C GLY A 34 -23.88 -1.95 4.42
N ALA A 35 -24.34 -2.80 5.35
CA ALA A 35 -25.16 -2.35 6.47
C ALA A 35 -24.36 -1.34 7.31
N PRO A 36 -25.02 -0.38 8.00
CA PRO A 36 -24.33 0.49 8.95
C PRO A 36 -23.56 -0.37 9.97
N LEU A 37 -22.27 -0.10 10.16
CA LEU A 37 -21.43 -0.86 11.09
C LEU A 37 -21.72 -0.53 12.58
N GLY A 38 -22.57 0.46 12.84
CA GLY A 38 -22.83 1.01 14.16
C GLY A 38 -21.87 2.15 14.52
N ASP A 39 -22.12 2.80 15.65
CA ASP A 39 -21.24 3.82 16.20
C ASP A 39 -19.94 3.20 16.71
N LEU A 40 -18.83 3.93 16.62
CA LEU A 40 -17.54 3.44 17.10
C LEU A 40 -17.57 3.25 18.63
N VAL A 41 -16.97 2.16 19.09
CA VAL A 41 -16.76 1.87 20.50
C VAL A 41 -15.39 2.41 20.89
N SER A 42 -15.35 3.28 21.90
CA SER A 42 -14.09 3.85 22.38
C SER A 42 -13.15 2.76 22.92
N ASP A 43 -11.91 2.79 22.46
CA ASP A 43 -10.87 1.88 22.92
C ASP A 43 -10.26 2.35 24.24
N SER A 44 -10.30 1.50 25.28
CA SER A 44 -9.71 1.81 26.58
C SER A 44 -8.20 2.02 26.52
N ASN A 45 -7.52 1.46 25.52
CA ASN A 45 -6.09 1.64 25.30
C ASN A 45 -5.77 2.86 24.42
N GLY A 46 -6.79 3.54 23.86
CA GLY A 46 -6.64 4.75 23.07
C GLY A 46 -5.93 4.55 21.72
N MET A 47 -5.93 3.34 21.15
CA MET A 47 -5.29 3.08 19.85
C MET A 47 -6.26 3.27 18.69
N LEU A 48 -7.37 2.52 18.67
CA LEU A 48 -8.34 2.54 17.58
C LEU A 48 -9.76 2.29 18.09
N ASP A 49 -10.63 3.29 17.96
CA ASP A 49 -12.06 3.14 18.16
C ASP A 49 -12.64 2.36 16.97
N LEU A 50 -13.27 1.22 17.23
CA LEU A 50 -13.78 0.30 16.20
C LEU A 50 -15.28 0.07 16.34
N PRO A 51 -16.00 -0.28 15.25
CA PRO A 51 -17.40 -0.66 15.34
C PRO A 51 -17.60 -1.93 16.20
N PRO A 52 -18.80 -2.16 16.76
CA PRO A 52 -19.10 -3.36 17.52
C PRO A 52 -18.79 -4.65 16.75
N GLY A 53 -18.12 -5.60 17.40
CA GLY A 53 -17.74 -6.89 16.82
C GLY A 53 -16.41 -6.88 16.05
N PHE A 54 -15.75 -5.72 15.91
CA PHE A 54 -14.40 -5.63 15.37
C PHE A 54 -13.36 -5.60 16.49
N SER A 55 -12.16 -6.09 16.19
CA SER A 55 -11.00 -6.02 17.06
C SER A 55 -9.75 -5.71 16.23
N TYR A 56 -8.69 -5.28 16.90
CA TYR A 56 -7.38 -5.10 16.31
C TYR A 56 -6.32 -5.84 17.12
N GLN A 57 -5.18 -6.06 16.48
CA GLN A 57 -3.96 -6.49 17.13
C GLN A 57 -2.82 -5.58 16.70
N VAL A 58 -2.02 -5.12 17.66
CA VAL A 58 -0.80 -4.40 17.33
C VAL A 58 0.28 -5.41 17.02
N LEU A 59 0.69 -5.49 15.76
CA LEU A 59 1.74 -6.42 15.33
C LEU A 59 3.12 -5.96 15.81
N GLN A 60 3.38 -4.65 15.79
CA GLN A 60 4.71 -4.10 16.03
C GLN A 60 4.65 -2.61 16.36
N ARG A 61 5.55 -2.10 17.20
CA ARG A 61 5.71 -0.66 17.50
C ARG A 61 7.08 -0.16 17.06
N VAL A 62 7.15 1.14 16.76
CA VAL A 62 8.40 1.83 16.44
C VAL A 62 9.40 1.65 17.59
N GLY A 63 10.65 1.33 17.26
CA GLY A 63 11.72 1.11 18.23
C GLY A 63 11.78 -0.29 18.85
N ASP A 64 10.76 -1.14 18.67
CA ASP A 64 10.86 -2.56 19.06
C ASP A 64 12.02 -3.23 18.31
N GLN A 65 12.64 -4.25 18.91
CA GLN A 65 13.66 -5.03 18.21
C GLN A 65 13.00 -6.04 17.26
N MET A 66 13.45 -6.06 16.01
CA MET A 66 13.06 -7.02 14.98
C MET A 66 13.89 -8.30 15.07
N THR A 67 13.48 -9.35 14.35
CA THR A 67 14.16 -10.65 14.41
C THR A 67 15.55 -10.66 13.77
N ASP A 68 15.84 -9.70 12.89
CA ASP A 68 17.18 -9.48 12.32
C ASP A 68 18.11 -8.66 13.25
N GLY A 69 17.62 -8.26 14.43
CA GLY A 69 18.37 -7.54 15.45
C GLY A 69 18.33 -6.02 15.33
N PHE A 70 17.80 -5.47 14.23
CA PHE A 70 17.59 -4.03 14.07
C PHE A 70 16.31 -3.58 14.78
N ASN A 71 16.16 -2.26 14.95
CA ASN A 71 14.94 -1.69 15.52
C ASN A 71 13.95 -1.33 14.41
N VAL A 72 12.66 -1.40 14.75
CA VAL A 72 11.56 -1.01 13.87
C VAL A 72 11.64 0.47 13.54
N PRO A 73 11.69 0.85 12.25
CA PRO A 73 11.76 2.25 11.87
C PRO A 73 10.44 2.98 12.14
N SER A 74 10.54 4.31 12.28
CA SER A 74 9.38 5.19 12.40
C SER A 74 8.66 5.36 11.05
N ALA A 75 7.62 6.19 11.03
CA ALA A 75 6.86 6.56 9.84
C ALA A 75 6.45 5.37 8.94
N PRO A 76 5.81 4.31 9.48
CA PRO A 76 5.27 3.25 8.65
C PRO A 76 4.23 3.83 7.69
N ASP A 77 4.34 3.46 6.42
CA ASP A 77 3.46 3.96 5.35
C ASP A 77 2.88 2.78 4.55
N ALA A 78 2.66 2.95 3.25
CA ALA A 78 1.95 1.99 2.41
C ALA A 78 2.52 0.57 2.54
N MET A 79 1.59 -0.38 2.49
CA MET A 79 1.88 -1.78 2.69
C MET A 79 1.01 -2.66 1.81
N ALA A 80 1.52 -3.87 1.54
CA ALA A 80 0.78 -4.93 0.86
C ALA A 80 0.99 -6.27 1.57
N CYS A 81 -0.02 -7.12 1.50
CA CYS A 81 -0.01 -8.48 2.03
C CYS A 81 0.18 -9.49 0.90
N PHE A 82 1.11 -10.42 1.11
CA PHE A 82 1.45 -11.52 0.22
C PHE A 82 1.23 -12.85 0.95
N ALA A 83 1.03 -13.92 0.20
CA ALA A 83 1.03 -15.26 0.77
C ALA A 83 2.46 -15.63 1.22
N GLY A 84 2.61 -16.09 2.45
CA GLY A 84 3.85 -16.65 2.98
C GLY A 84 3.81 -18.18 3.05
N GLU A 85 4.94 -18.77 3.44
CA GLU A 85 5.03 -20.20 3.73
C GLU A 85 4.33 -20.55 5.06
N ASN A 86 4.04 -21.83 5.29
CA ASN A 86 3.50 -22.34 6.56
C ASN A 86 2.25 -21.60 7.06
N ASP A 87 1.31 -21.38 6.13
CA ASP A 87 0.05 -20.63 6.30
C ASP A 87 0.26 -19.30 7.04
N SER A 88 1.16 -18.48 6.49
CA SER A 88 1.42 -17.13 6.99
C SER A 88 1.05 -16.07 5.97
N TRP A 89 0.85 -14.86 6.47
CA TRP A 89 0.84 -13.64 5.69
C TRP A 89 2.21 -12.98 5.76
N VAL A 90 2.66 -12.45 4.62
CA VAL A 90 3.82 -11.58 4.57
C VAL A 90 3.34 -10.16 4.29
N VAL A 91 3.57 -9.25 5.23
CA VAL A 91 3.28 -7.83 5.05
C VAL A 91 4.57 -7.09 4.73
N MET A 92 4.64 -6.49 3.54
CA MET A 92 5.72 -5.58 3.15
C MET A 92 5.28 -4.16 3.48
N ARG A 93 6.11 -3.41 4.20
CA ARG A 93 5.77 -2.11 4.76
C ARG A 93 6.85 -1.07 4.49
N ASN A 94 6.46 0.02 3.85
CA ASN A 94 7.30 1.20 3.66
C ASN A 94 7.58 1.95 4.98
N HIS A 95 8.67 2.71 4.97
CA HIS A 95 8.98 3.70 5.99
C HIS A 95 9.30 5.06 5.34
N GLU A 96 8.44 6.05 5.54
CA GLU A 96 8.47 7.37 4.87
C GLU A 96 9.47 8.33 5.52
N ILE A 97 10.69 7.85 5.77
CA ILE A 97 11.75 8.61 6.42
C ILE A 97 12.63 9.27 5.36
N HIS A 98 12.84 10.59 5.48
CA HIS A 98 13.65 11.34 4.52
C HIS A 98 15.15 11.25 4.82
N GLU A 99 15.58 11.68 6.01
CA GLU A 99 16.98 11.69 6.44
C GLU A 99 17.24 10.58 7.46
N GLY A 100 18.45 10.03 7.45
CA GLY A 100 18.87 8.98 8.36
C GLY A 100 20.15 8.30 7.88
N ILE A 101 20.48 7.16 8.49
CA ILE A 101 21.59 6.32 8.06
C ILE A 101 21.00 4.95 7.72
N PRO A 102 21.36 4.34 6.58
CA PRO A 102 20.95 2.97 6.30
C PRO A 102 21.47 2.03 7.38
N VAL A 103 20.70 0.98 7.69
CA VAL A 103 21.10 0.01 8.73
C VAL A 103 22.33 -0.82 8.35
N ASP A 104 22.62 -0.88 7.04
CA ASP A 104 23.85 -1.40 6.48
C ASP A 104 24.31 -0.47 5.33
N PRO A 105 25.45 0.22 5.45
CA PRO A 105 25.94 1.13 4.42
C PRO A 105 26.39 0.42 3.13
N THR A 106 26.65 -0.90 3.18
CA THR A 106 27.02 -1.69 2.00
C THR A 106 25.81 -2.13 1.17
N LEU A 107 24.63 -2.19 1.80
CA LEU A 107 23.36 -2.56 1.19
C LEU A 107 22.34 -1.41 1.15
N GLY A 108 22.72 -0.22 1.60
CA GLY A 108 21.91 0.98 1.52
C GLY A 108 21.95 1.63 0.13
N PHE A 109 20.83 2.21 -0.30
CA PHE A 109 20.78 2.94 -1.57
C PHE A 109 21.55 4.27 -1.52
N ALA A 110 21.39 5.02 -0.43
CA ALA A 110 22.16 6.20 -0.09
C ALA A 110 22.58 6.16 1.39
N ASP A 111 23.69 6.81 1.72
CA ASP A 111 24.30 6.82 3.05
C ASP A 111 23.65 7.81 4.04
N ASN A 112 22.81 8.71 3.53
CA ASN A 112 22.19 9.81 4.26
C ASN A 112 20.65 9.75 4.26
N ARG A 113 20.07 8.56 4.07
CA ARG A 113 18.63 8.33 4.03
C ARG A 113 18.22 7.22 5.00
N GLY A 114 17.09 7.43 5.67
CA GLY A 114 16.57 6.52 6.70
C GLY A 114 15.35 5.70 6.29
N GLY A 115 14.79 5.95 5.09
CA GLY A 115 13.65 5.21 4.58
C GLY A 115 14.03 3.80 4.13
N GLY A 116 13.01 3.02 3.79
CA GLY A 116 13.19 1.64 3.39
C GLY A 116 11.90 0.83 3.44
N VAL A 117 12.06 -0.48 3.45
CA VAL A 117 10.98 -1.46 3.54
C VAL A 117 11.33 -2.50 4.58
N THR A 118 10.37 -2.79 5.44
CA THR A 118 10.40 -3.93 6.36
C THR A 118 9.39 -4.98 5.94
N ARG A 119 9.67 -6.22 6.34
CA ARG A 119 8.85 -7.40 6.11
C ARG A 119 8.39 -7.93 7.45
N LEU A 120 7.11 -8.26 7.56
CA LEU A 120 6.51 -8.90 8.73
C LEU A 120 5.93 -10.26 8.30
N VAL A 121 6.24 -11.31 9.04
CA VAL A 121 5.63 -12.65 8.86
C VAL A 121 4.62 -12.87 9.95
N VAL A 122 3.35 -12.93 9.59
CA VAL A 122 2.22 -13.04 10.51
C VAL A 122 1.59 -14.41 10.34
N ASP A 123 1.42 -15.13 11.44
CA ASP A 123 0.62 -16.34 11.49
C ASP A 123 -0.82 -16.06 11.04
N ARG A 124 -1.34 -16.80 10.05
CA ARG A 124 -2.65 -16.51 9.47
C ARG A 124 -3.81 -16.82 10.42
N GLU A 125 -3.67 -17.84 11.26
CA GLU A 125 -4.74 -18.32 12.14
C GLU A 125 -4.80 -17.50 13.43
N SER A 126 -3.66 -17.29 14.07
CA SER A 126 -3.55 -16.62 15.37
C SER A 126 -3.27 -15.12 15.28
N GLY A 127 -2.83 -14.61 14.12
CA GLY A 127 -2.41 -13.22 13.97
C GLY A 127 -1.07 -12.88 14.63
N VAL A 128 -0.36 -13.86 15.19
CA VAL A 128 0.92 -13.66 15.88
C VAL A 128 2.02 -13.27 14.90
N LEU A 129 2.79 -12.21 15.21
CA LEU A 129 3.99 -11.85 14.47
C LEU A 129 5.10 -12.89 14.77
N ARG A 130 5.46 -13.69 13.76
CA ARG A 130 6.48 -14.74 13.84
C ARG A 130 7.89 -14.20 13.59
N ALA A 131 8.03 -13.25 12.66
CA ALA A 131 9.30 -12.64 12.30
C ALA A 131 9.12 -11.25 11.72
N SER A 132 10.16 -10.42 11.82
CA SER A 132 10.25 -9.16 11.08
C SER A 132 11.69 -8.80 10.75
N ASN A 133 11.91 -8.21 9.58
CA ASN A 133 13.25 -7.86 9.10
C ASN A 133 13.21 -6.68 8.12
N PHE A 134 14.33 -6.01 7.94
CA PHE A 134 14.54 -5.12 6.80
C PHE A 134 14.66 -5.91 5.48
N VAL A 135 14.16 -5.33 4.41
CA VAL A 135 14.33 -5.80 3.02
C VAL A 135 15.01 -4.74 2.14
N LEU A 136 14.76 -3.45 2.43
CA LEU A 136 15.36 -2.30 1.75
C LEU A 136 15.72 -1.23 2.79
N THR A 137 16.85 -0.56 2.60
CA THR A 137 17.30 0.56 3.45
C THR A 137 18.03 1.62 2.63
N GLY A 138 18.16 2.83 3.16
CA GLY A 138 18.88 3.92 2.50
C GLY A 138 18.08 4.59 1.37
N THR A 139 16.77 4.39 1.30
CA THR A 139 15.88 5.11 0.38
C THR A 139 15.18 6.26 1.10
N SER A 140 14.55 7.17 0.38
CA SER A 140 13.98 8.40 0.93
C SER A 140 12.48 8.47 0.74
N ARG A 141 11.75 8.78 1.81
CA ARG A 141 10.28 8.97 1.80
C ARG A 141 9.56 7.89 1.00
N ASN A 142 9.78 6.64 1.37
CA ASN A 142 9.00 5.53 0.81
C ASN A 142 7.54 5.74 1.20
N CYS A 143 6.75 6.32 0.30
CA CYS A 143 5.38 6.74 0.58
C CYS A 143 4.43 5.61 0.17
N ALA A 144 4.10 5.57 -1.12
CA ALA A 144 3.21 4.58 -1.71
C ALA A 144 3.94 3.36 -2.30
N GLY A 145 3.17 2.53 -2.99
CA GLY A 145 3.70 1.38 -3.72
C GLY A 145 2.63 0.56 -4.39
N GLY A 146 3.00 -0.64 -4.84
CA GLY A 146 2.07 -1.58 -5.43
C GLY A 146 2.54 -3.04 -5.34
N PRO A 147 1.66 -3.99 -5.01
CA PRO A 147 1.99 -5.40 -5.15
C PRO A 147 2.14 -5.76 -6.63
N SER A 148 3.15 -6.56 -6.93
CA SER A 148 3.40 -7.12 -8.26
C SER A 148 3.62 -8.63 -8.14
N PRO A 149 3.55 -9.39 -9.26
CA PRO A 149 3.92 -10.81 -9.26
C PRO A 149 5.36 -11.09 -8.83
N TYR A 150 6.22 -10.08 -8.80
CA TYR A 150 7.64 -10.18 -8.46
C TYR A 150 7.97 -9.68 -7.05
N GLY A 151 6.98 -9.17 -6.32
CA GLY A 151 7.17 -8.58 -4.98
C GLY A 151 6.51 -7.22 -4.81
N TRP A 152 6.95 -6.48 -3.79
CA TRP A 152 6.47 -5.14 -3.47
C TRP A 152 7.24 -4.08 -4.23
N LEU A 153 6.54 -3.18 -4.91
CA LEU A 153 7.12 -1.97 -5.50
C LEU A 153 7.01 -0.84 -4.48
N SER A 154 8.12 -0.37 -3.93
CA SER A 154 8.19 0.78 -3.03
C SER A 154 8.58 2.04 -3.80
N CYS A 155 7.91 3.17 -3.55
CA CYS A 155 8.11 4.41 -4.29
C CYS A 155 8.64 5.54 -3.39
N GLU A 156 9.74 6.17 -3.78
CA GLU A 156 10.24 7.39 -3.12
C GLU A 156 9.43 8.62 -3.54
N GLU A 157 8.81 9.33 -2.61
CA GLU A 157 8.11 10.61 -2.86
C GLU A 157 9.07 11.81 -2.68
N VAL A 158 10.13 11.86 -3.50
CA VAL A 158 11.10 12.96 -3.48
C VAL A 158 11.62 13.30 -4.88
N GLY A 159 11.71 14.59 -5.19
CA GLY A 159 12.23 15.08 -6.47
C GLY A 159 13.73 15.42 -6.49
N GLU A 160 14.51 14.93 -5.53
CA GLU A 160 15.94 15.29 -5.35
C GLU A 160 16.88 14.51 -6.30
N PRO A 161 17.99 15.11 -6.77
CA PRO A 161 18.97 14.38 -7.57
C PRO A 161 19.46 13.12 -6.84
N GLY A 162 19.50 11.98 -7.54
CA GLY A 162 19.88 10.70 -6.95
C GLY A 162 18.71 9.89 -6.34
N HIS A 163 17.54 10.50 -6.13
CA HIS A 163 16.33 9.85 -5.60
C HIS A 163 15.12 10.03 -6.53
N GLY A 164 13.96 9.54 -6.11
CA GLY A 164 12.67 9.65 -6.80
C GLY A 164 12.37 8.43 -7.66
N TYR A 165 12.78 7.23 -7.21
CA TYR A 165 12.66 5.99 -7.98
C TYR A 165 11.69 4.99 -7.34
N VAL A 166 11.35 3.97 -8.14
CA VAL A 166 10.67 2.77 -7.69
C VAL A 166 11.72 1.67 -7.40
N PHE A 167 11.52 0.95 -6.30
CA PHE A 167 12.36 -0.18 -5.88
C PHE A 167 11.53 -1.46 -5.81
N LEU A 168 12.06 -2.56 -6.36
CA LEU A 168 11.46 -3.88 -6.22
C LEU A 168 12.00 -4.57 -4.96
N CYS A 169 11.11 -4.97 -4.07
CA CYS A 169 11.41 -5.70 -2.85
C CYS A 169 10.79 -7.10 -2.93
N ASP A 170 11.62 -8.14 -2.88
CA ASP A 170 11.16 -9.53 -2.84
C ASP A 170 10.42 -9.79 -1.52
N ALA A 171 9.16 -10.25 -1.62
CA ALA A 171 8.34 -10.56 -0.45
C ALA A 171 8.85 -11.80 0.32
N SER A 172 9.65 -12.66 -0.30
CA SER A 172 10.26 -13.82 0.36
C SER A 172 11.58 -13.50 1.07
N ALA A 173 12.15 -12.31 0.88
CA ALA A 173 13.45 -11.94 1.43
C ALA A 173 13.43 -11.88 2.98
N SER A 174 14.03 -12.89 3.60
CA SER A 174 14.19 -12.98 5.06
C SER A 174 15.36 -12.15 5.61
N THR A 175 16.13 -11.51 4.73
CA THR A 175 17.25 -10.63 5.07
C THR A 175 17.28 -9.39 4.19
N LEU A 176 17.97 -8.35 4.65
CA LEU A 176 18.24 -7.15 3.86
C LEU A 176 18.90 -7.51 2.51
N GLN A 177 18.44 -6.87 1.43
CA GLN A 177 18.95 -7.09 0.08
C GLN A 177 19.59 -5.82 -0.48
N ALA A 178 20.43 -5.99 -1.50
CA ALA A 178 20.92 -4.85 -2.28
C ALA A 178 19.74 -4.14 -2.97
N PRO A 179 19.74 -2.80 -3.07
CA PRO A 179 18.60 -2.06 -3.61
C PRO A 179 18.36 -2.37 -5.09
N HIS A 180 17.17 -2.91 -5.41
CA HIS A 180 16.78 -3.16 -6.79
C HIS A 180 15.96 -1.98 -7.35
N LYS A 181 16.66 -0.92 -7.74
CA LYS A 181 16.08 0.26 -8.39
C LYS A 181 15.56 -0.06 -9.80
N LEU A 182 14.38 0.45 -10.16
CA LEU A 182 13.74 0.28 -11.46
C LEU A 182 13.71 1.61 -12.25
N PRO A 183 14.82 2.02 -12.90
CA PRO A 183 14.87 3.30 -13.60
C PRO A 183 13.93 3.38 -14.82
N ALA A 184 13.52 2.22 -15.38
CA ALA A 184 12.58 2.18 -16.49
C ALA A 184 11.17 2.68 -16.12
N LEU A 185 10.83 2.72 -14.83
CA LEU A 185 9.57 3.31 -14.34
C LEU A 185 9.66 4.83 -14.15
N GLY A 186 10.80 5.43 -14.50
CA GLY A 186 11.04 6.86 -14.43
C GLY A 186 11.65 7.30 -13.11
N ARG A 187 11.93 8.60 -13.06
CA ARG A 187 12.30 9.34 -11.86
C ARG A 187 11.34 10.52 -11.74
N PHE A 188 10.76 10.71 -10.56
CA PHE A 188 9.80 11.77 -10.28
C PHE A 188 10.26 12.65 -9.11
#